data_AF-A0A212CQF3-F1
#
_entry.id   AF-A0A212CQF3-F1
#
_cell.length_a   1.000
_cell.length_b   1.000
_cell.length_c   1.000
_cell.angle_alpha   90.00
_cell.angle_beta   90.00
_cell.angle_gamma   90.00
#
_symmetry.space_group_name_H-M   'P 1'
#
loop_
_entity.id
_entity.type
_entity.pdbx_description
1 polymer ?
#
loop_
_entity_poly.entity_id
_entity_poly.type
_entity_poly.pdbx_seq_one_letter_code
_entity_poly.pdbx_strand_id
1 'polypeptide(L)'
;MSEGALDEAHWSLEYPDCGGTRQSPIDLQVKKVQYNPSLRALNLTGYGLQHEEFPMTNNGHTVQISLPSTMRMTTSDGTQYLAKQMHFHWGGASSEISGSEHTVDGMRYVKDYAENAYYSNFISHLEDIRYAGQSTVLRGLDIRDMLPGDLRYYYSYLGSLTTPPCTENVHWFVVADTVKLSRTQVMYKIALISKSLLSTT
;
A
#
# COMPACT_ATOMS: atom_id res chain seq x y z
N MET A 1 -13.54 16.34 20.94
CA MET A 1 -14.45 15.21 20.70
C MET A 1 -15.23 15.55 19.45
N SER A 2 -14.81 15.05 18.28
CA SER A 2 -15.54 15.22 17.01
C SER A 2 -16.48 14.03 16.84
N GLU A 3 -17.65 14.28 16.24
CA GLU A 3 -18.62 13.25 15.84
C GLU A 3 -17.90 12.08 15.16
N GLY A 4 -18.20 10.87 15.66
CA GLY A 4 -17.48 9.65 15.33
C GLY A 4 -17.63 9.32 13.86
N ALA A 5 -16.50 9.15 13.18
CA ALA A 5 -16.46 8.48 11.89
C ALA A 5 -17.26 7.18 12.00
N LEU A 6 -18.13 6.91 11.01
CA LEU A 6 -18.79 5.61 10.90
C LEU A 6 -17.70 4.53 10.93
N ASP A 7 -17.85 3.56 11.82
CA ASP A 7 -16.97 2.41 11.82
C ASP A 7 -17.16 1.62 10.51
N GLU A 8 -16.18 0.78 10.18
CA GLU A 8 -16.16 0.01 8.92
C GLU A 8 -17.43 -0.84 8.73
N ALA A 9 -18.02 -1.34 9.82
CA ALA A 9 -19.23 -2.16 9.77
C ALA A 9 -20.47 -1.38 9.32
N HIS A 10 -20.47 -0.06 9.50
CA HIS A 10 -21.58 0.82 9.16
C HIS A 10 -21.36 1.63 7.88
N TRP A 11 -20.20 1.51 7.21
CA TRP A 11 -19.94 2.23 5.95
C TRP A 11 -21.01 1.98 4.89
N SER A 12 -21.53 0.75 4.80
CA SER A 12 -22.56 0.39 3.82
C SER A 12 -23.89 1.15 3.97
N LEU A 13 -24.14 1.77 5.13
CA LEU A 13 -25.34 2.58 5.36
C LEU A 13 -25.31 3.89 4.57
N GLU A 14 -24.13 4.47 4.38
CA GLU A 14 -23.94 5.73 3.64
C GLU A 14 -23.28 5.54 2.27
N TYR A 15 -22.46 4.51 2.14
CA TYR A 15 -21.73 4.14 0.93
C TYR A 15 -22.14 2.72 0.53
N PRO A 16 -23.26 2.53 -0.21
CA PRO A 16 -23.81 1.20 -0.51
C PRO A 16 -22.81 0.23 -1.15
N ASP A 17 -21.89 0.75 -1.96
CA ASP A 17 -20.79 0.01 -2.58
C ASP A 17 -19.93 -0.75 -1.54
N CYS A 18 -19.80 -0.24 -0.30
CA CYS A 18 -19.08 -0.92 0.79
C CYS A 18 -19.76 -2.22 1.24
N GLY A 19 -21.04 -2.43 0.90
CA GLY A 19 -21.77 -3.70 1.07
C GLY A 19 -21.67 -4.64 -0.13
N GLY A 20 -20.78 -4.35 -1.09
CA GLY A 20 -20.59 -5.13 -2.32
C GLY A 20 -20.08 -6.56 -2.10
N THR A 21 -19.99 -7.32 -3.18
CA THR A 21 -19.61 -8.75 -3.16
C THR A 21 -18.16 -9.01 -3.56
N ARG A 22 -17.46 -8.01 -4.09
CA ARG A 22 -16.06 -8.03 -4.50
C ARG A 22 -15.26 -6.98 -3.74
N GLN A 23 -15.53 -6.90 -2.44
CA GLN A 23 -14.83 -5.99 -1.56
C GLN A 23 -13.38 -6.41 -1.31
N SER A 24 -12.56 -5.44 -0.93
CA SER A 24 -11.17 -5.60 -0.51
C SER A 24 -10.98 -4.95 0.86
N PRO A 25 -9.97 -5.37 1.65
CA PRO A 25 -8.98 -6.42 1.37
C PRO A 25 -9.55 -7.84 1.40
N ILE A 26 -8.73 -8.82 1.02
CA ILE A 26 -9.04 -10.25 1.13
C ILE A 26 -7.92 -11.04 1.80
N ASP A 27 -8.28 -12.18 2.38
CA ASP A 27 -7.32 -13.23 2.73
C ASP A 27 -7.01 -14.10 1.52
N LEU A 28 -5.76 -14.06 1.07
CA LEU A 28 -5.26 -14.87 -0.03
C LEU A 28 -4.98 -16.28 0.45
N GLN A 29 -5.90 -17.19 0.16
CA GLN A 29 -5.74 -18.62 0.47
C GLN A 29 -4.91 -19.31 -0.61
N VAL A 30 -3.66 -19.65 -0.32
CA VAL A 30 -2.68 -20.13 -1.32
C VAL A 30 -3.20 -21.38 -2.03
N LYS A 31 -3.90 -22.27 -1.32
CA LYS A 31 -4.50 -23.50 -1.88
C LYS A 31 -5.62 -23.24 -2.90
N LYS A 32 -6.25 -22.06 -2.88
CA LYS A 32 -7.31 -21.66 -3.81
C LYS A 32 -6.79 -20.82 -4.97
N VAL A 33 -5.51 -20.43 -4.95
CA VAL A 33 -4.89 -19.63 -6.01
C VAL A 33 -4.71 -20.48 -7.26
N GLN A 34 -5.15 -19.94 -8.39
CA GLN A 34 -4.94 -20.55 -9.70
C GLN A 34 -3.68 -19.97 -10.32
N TYR A 35 -2.70 -20.84 -10.61
CA TYR A 35 -1.50 -20.42 -11.30
C TYR A 35 -1.82 -20.02 -12.75
N ASN A 36 -1.41 -18.82 -13.13
CA ASN A 36 -1.56 -18.32 -14.49
C ASN A 36 -0.17 -18.16 -15.14
N PRO A 37 0.23 -19.04 -16.06
CA PRO A 37 1.56 -19.01 -16.69
C PRO A 37 1.76 -17.80 -17.63
N SER A 38 0.70 -17.10 -17.99
CA SER A 38 0.76 -15.89 -18.82
C SER A 38 1.12 -14.64 -18.02
N LEU A 39 0.98 -14.69 -16.67
CA LEU A 39 1.44 -13.61 -15.81
C LEU A 39 2.97 -13.59 -15.80
N ARG A 40 3.54 -12.44 -16.18
CA ARG A 40 4.98 -12.17 -16.12
C ARG A 40 5.25 -11.10 -15.07
N ALA A 41 6.52 -10.93 -14.72
CA ALA A 41 6.95 -9.89 -13.79
C ALA A 41 6.40 -8.51 -14.18
N LEU A 42 5.92 -7.76 -13.19
CA LEU A 42 5.43 -6.39 -13.38
C LEU A 42 6.60 -5.50 -13.81
N ASN A 43 6.42 -4.75 -14.90
CA ASN A 43 7.43 -3.82 -15.38
C ASN A 43 7.14 -2.43 -14.80
N LEU A 44 8.08 -1.89 -14.01
CA LEU A 44 7.98 -0.58 -13.41
C LEU A 44 8.91 0.40 -14.12
N THR A 45 8.34 1.44 -14.72
CA THR A 45 9.07 2.50 -15.43
C THR A 45 8.99 3.80 -14.66
N GLY A 46 10.11 4.52 -14.53
CA GLY A 46 10.20 5.79 -13.82
C GLY A 46 10.33 5.67 -12.29
N TYR A 47 10.43 4.46 -11.76
CA TYR A 47 10.49 4.20 -10.31
C TYR A 47 11.90 4.35 -9.70
N GLY A 48 12.97 4.28 -10.49
CA GLY A 48 14.35 4.41 -10.02
C GLY A 48 14.78 5.88 -9.79
N LEU A 49 15.97 6.07 -9.19
CA LEU A 49 16.56 7.39 -8.85
C LEU A 49 16.27 8.49 -9.87
N GLN A 50 15.34 9.37 -9.50
CA GLN A 50 15.16 10.67 -10.11
C GLN A 50 15.35 11.72 -9.02
N HIS A 51 15.84 12.91 -9.38
CA HIS A 51 15.98 14.05 -8.47
C HIS A 51 14.60 14.67 -8.18
N GLU A 52 13.61 13.83 -7.93
CA GLU A 52 12.21 14.23 -7.76
C GLU A 52 11.94 14.54 -6.30
N GLU A 53 11.00 15.45 -6.12
CA GLU A 53 10.43 15.80 -4.83
C GLU A 53 9.09 15.08 -4.69
N PHE A 54 8.91 14.31 -3.61
CA PHE A 54 7.67 13.60 -3.36
C PHE A 54 6.91 14.25 -2.20
N PRO A 55 5.80 14.96 -2.47
CA PRO A 55 4.94 15.48 -1.42
C PRO A 55 4.40 14.33 -0.57
N MET A 56 4.54 14.46 0.75
CA MET A 56 4.12 13.48 1.74
C MET A 56 3.18 14.15 2.73
N THR A 57 2.00 13.58 2.95
CA THR A 57 0.93 14.17 3.76
C THR A 57 0.36 13.15 4.73
N ASN A 58 0.14 13.56 5.97
CA ASN A 58 -0.71 12.84 6.92
C ASN A 58 -2.15 13.31 6.69
N ASN A 59 -3.01 12.48 6.12
CA ASN A 59 -4.40 12.87 5.83
C ASN A 59 -5.38 12.55 6.98
N GLY A 60 -4.86 12.15 8.16
CA GLY A 60 -5.66 11.73 9.30
C GLY A 60 -6.06 10.26 9.30
N HIS A 61 -5.90 9.56 8.18
CA HIS A 61 -6.18 8.13 8.03
C HIS A 61 -4.93 7.33 7.65
N THR A 62 -4.04 7.92 6.85
CA THR A 62 -2.80 7.32 6.38
C THR A 62 -1.74 8.40 6.13
N VAL A 63 -0.51 7.95 5.92
CA VAL A 63 0.57 8.73 5.33
C VAL A 63 0.58 8.46 3.84
N GLN A 64 0.34 9.49 3.04
CA GLN A 64 0.29 9.41 1.58
C GLN A 64 1.50 10.13 0.97
N ILE A 65 2.18 9.47 0.04
CA ILE A 65 3.20 10.03 -0.84
C ILE A 65 2.59 10.20 -2.23
N SER A 66 2.62 11.42 -2.77
CA SER A 66 2.16 11.72 -4.13
C SER A 66 3.24 11.38 -5.14
N LEU A 67 2.88 10.68 -6.22
CA LEU A 67 3.80 10.20 -7.25
C LEU A 67 3.61 10.94 -8.58
N PRO A 68 4.69 11.24 -9.33
CA PRO A 68 4.60 11.92 -10.61
C PRO A 68 4.01 11.02 -11.69
N SER A 69 3.40 11.63 -12.71
CA SER A 69 2.79 10.92 -13.86
C SER A 69 3.80 10.22 -14.79
N THR A 70 5.09 10.40 -14.53
CA THR A 70 6.20 9.69 -15.18
C THR A 70 6.31 8.24 -14.70
N MET A 71 5.78 7.92 -13.52
CA MET A 71 5.83 6.57 -12.93
C MET A 71 4.70 5.69 -13.45
N ARG A 72 5.06 4.51 -13.96
CA ARG A 72 4.13 3.59 -14.64
C ARG A 72 4.39 2.13 -14.27
N MET A 73 3.31 1.37 -14.21
CA MET A 73 3.37 -0.10 -14.19
C MET A 73 2.78 -0.63 -15.49
N THR A 74 3.50 -1.55 -16.14
CA THR A 74 3.03 -2.26 -17.33
C THR A 74 2.90 -3.74 -17.00
N THR A 75 1.72 -4.29 -17.25
CA THR A 75 1.41 -5.73 -17.08
C THR A 75 1.85 -6.53 -18.31
N SER A 76 1.83 -7.85 -18.18
CA SER A 76 2.29 -8.78 -19.23
C SER A 76 1.46 -8.75 -20.51
N ASP A 77 0.22 -8.29 -20.46
CA ASP A 77 -0.68 -8.08 -21.60
C ASP A 77 -0.50 -6.70 -22.28
N GLY A 78 0.41 -5.87 -21.76
CA GLY A 78 0.69 -4.53 -22.28
C GLY A 78 -0.16 -3.42 -21.68
N THR A 79 -1.10 -3.73 -20.77
CA THR A 79 -1.88 -2.71 -20.07
C THR A 79 -0.96 -1.82 -19.23
N GLN A 80 -1.13 -0.50 -19.34
CA GLN A 80 -0.35 0.48 -18.60
C GLN A 80 -1.20 1.17 -17.52
N TYR A 81 -0.63 1.28 -16.34
CA TYR A 81 -1.20 1.97 -15.19
C TYR A 81 -0.29 3.13 -14.79
N LEU A 82 -0.88 4.30 -14.56
CA LEU A 82 -0.15 5.44 -14.02
C LEU A 82 -0.11 5.34 -12.49
N ALA A 83 1.08 5.51 -11.90
CA ALA A 83 1.17 5.68 -10.47
C ALA A 83 0.65 7.07 -10.09
N LYS A 84 -0.09 7.15 -8.98
CA LYS A 84 -0.67 8.40 -8.47
C LYS A 84 -0.23 8.69 -7.05
N GLN A 85 -0.29 7.66 -6.21
CA GLN A 85 0.09 7.77 -4.82
C GLN A 85 0.62 6.43 -4.30
N MET A 86 1.34 6.50 -3.20
CA MET A 86 1.71 5.38 -2.35
C MET A 86 1.31 5.74 -0.93
N HIS A 87 0.68 4.82 -0.20
CA HIS A 87 0.29 5.06 1.18
C HIS A 87 0.51 3.82 2.04
N PHE A 88 0.36 3.97 3.35
CA PHE A 88 0.78 2.97 4.33
C PHE A 88 -0.35 2.66 5.31
N HIS A 89 -0.46 1.40 5.70
CA HIS A 89 -1.46 0.91 6.65
C HIS A 89 -0.75 0.23 7.81
N TRP A 90 -1.08 0.64 9.03
CA TRP A 90 -0.42 0.15 10.23
C TRP A 90 -1.40 -0.26 11.32
N GLY A 91 -0.92 -1.11 12.22
CA GLY A 91 -1.72 -1.68 13.29
C GLY A 91 -1.85 -0.73 14.48
N GLY A 92 -2.74 -1.08 15.42
CA GLY A 92 -2.93 -0.34 16.66
C GLY A 92 -1.81 -0.55 17.69
N ALA A 93 -1.77 0.33 18.70
CA ALA A 93 -0.74 0.37 19.75
C ALA A 93 -0.68 -0.87 20.67
N SER A 94 -1.68 -1.75 20.63
CA SER A 94 -1.74 -2.98 21.44
C SER A 94 -1.44 -4.21 20.60
N SER A 95 -0.19 -4.70 20.64
CA SER A 95 0.22 -6.10 20.36
C SER A 95 -0.27 -6.85 19.09
N GLU A 96 -1.02 -6.23 18.19
CA GLU A 96 -1.39 -6.75 16.87
C GLU A 96 -0.27 -6.33 15.91
N ILE A 97 0.76 -7.15 15.85
CA ILE A 97 2.10 -6.77 15.38
C ILE A 97 2.12 -6.37 13.87
N SER A 98 1.06 -6.57 13.09
CA SER A 98 0.96 -6.05 11.71
C SER A 98 -0.41 -5.47 11.37
N GLY A 99 -0.43 -4.32 10.69
CA GLY A 99 -1.62 -3.67 10.15
C GLY A 99 -1.75 -3.73 8.63
N SER A 100 -1.22 -4.78 8.00
CA SER A 100 -1.55 -5.03 6.59
C SER A 100 -3.08 -5.09 6.40
N GLU A 101 -3.60 -4.69 5.26
CA GLU A 101 -5.03 -4.92 4.99
C GLU A 101 -5.24 -6.36 4.51
N HIS A 102 -4.46 -6.79 3.52
CA HIS A 102 -4.41 -8.17 3.03
C HIS A 102 -3.62 -9.11 3.94
N THR A 103 -3.99 -10.39 3.89
CA THR A 103 -3.29 -11.51 4.53
C THR A 103 -3.05 -12.65 3.54
N VAL A 104 -2.12 -13.55 3.87
CA VAL A 104 -1.90 -14.80 3.13
C VAL A 104 -2.05 -15.96 4.10
N ASP A 105 -3.02 -16.84 3.84
CA ASP A 105 -3.42 -17.93 4.75
C ASP A 105 -3.65 -17.46 6.21
N GLY A 106 -4.28 -16.29 6.37
CA GLY A 106 -4.56 -15.65 7.66
C GLY A 106 -3.33 -15.05 8.35
N MET A 107 -2.15 -15.13 7.75
CA MET A 107 -0.92 -14.64 8.36
C MET A 107 -0.64 -13.18 8.03
N ARG A 108 -0.32 -12.43 9.09
CA ARG A 108 0.23 -11.08 9.07
C ARG A 108 1.72 -11.18 9.43
N TYR A 109 2.59 -11.25 8.42
CA TYR A 109 4.01 -11.53 8.63
C TYR A 109 4.73 -10.37 9.32
N VAL A 110 5.19 -10.58 10.55
CA VAL A 110 6.21 -9.73 11.15
C VAL A 110 7.34 -10.57 11.70
N LYS A 111 8.51 -10.32 11.15
CA LYS A 111 9.78 -10.86 11.63
C LYS A 111 10.68 -9.66 11.89
N ASP A 112 11.44 -9.73 12.97
CA ASP A 112 12.43 -8.72 13.27
C ASP A 112 13.61 -8.86 12.29
N TYR A 113 13.71 -7.94 11.34
CA TYR A 113 14.82 -7.85 10.40
C TYR A 113 15.85 -6.82 10.86
N ALA A 114 16.99 -6.74 10.16
CA ALA A 114 17.89 -5.61 10.32
C ALA A 114 17.22 -4.29 9.86
N GLU A 115 17.75 -3.16 10.32
CA GLU A 115 17.26 -1.85 9.87
C GLU A 115 17.40 -1.71 8.35
N ASN A 116 16.31 -1.28 7.73
CA ASN A 116 16.26 -0.98 6.31
C ASN A 116 16.61 0.49 6.09
N ALA A 117 17.83 0.77 5.64
CA ALA A 117 18.31 2.13 5.42
C ALA A 117 17.48 2.91 4.38
N TYR A 118 16.83 2.24 3.43
CA TYR A 118 15.98 2.88 2.43
C TYR A 118 14.73 3.54 3.05
N TYR A 119 14.31 3.07 4.22
CA TYR A 119 13.18 3.65 4.95
C TYR A 119 13.59 4.76 5.91
N SER A 120 14.87 4.94 6.21
CA SER A 120 15.32 5.91 7.21
C SER A 120 14.91 7.35 6.88
N ASN A 121 15.02 7.74 5.60
CA ASN A 121 14.61 9.07 5.12
C ASN A 121 13.09 9.27 5.30
N PHE A 122 12.28 8.29 4.87
CA PHE A 122 10.84 8.35 5.06
C PHE A 122 10.44 8.39 6.54
N ILE A 123 11.06 7.54 7.36
CA ILE A 123 10.81 7.46 8.81
C ILE A 123 11.15 8.77 9.53
N SER A 124 12.24 9.45 9.15
CA SER A 124 12.63 10.71 9.80
C SER A 124 11.63 11.83 9.54
N HIS A 125 11.02 11.88 8.35
CA HIS A 125 10.07 12.92 7.96
C HIS A 125 8.67 12.76 8.59
N LEU A 126 8.37 11.62 9.22
CA LEU A 126 7.12 11.47 9.97
C LEU A 126 7.00 12.42 11.15
N GLU A 127 8.14 12.85 11.69
CA GLU A 127 8.16 13.84 12.77
C GLU A 127 7.68 15.23 12.32
N ASP A 128 7.73 15.51 11.02
CA ASP A 128 7.26 16.77 10.44
C ASP A 128 5.75 16.77 10.17
N ILE A 129 5.11 15.60 10.17
CA ILE A 129 3.68 15.42 9.82
C ILE A 129 2.90 14.62 10.89
N ARG A 130 3.21 14.85 12.16
CA ARG A 130 2.60 14.14 13.30
C ARG A 130 1.08 14.24 13.35
N TYR A 131 0.52 15.35 12.89
CA TYR A 131 -0.89 15.67 12.96
C TYR A 131 -1.55 15.66 11.58
N ALA A 132 -2.84 15.30 11.56
CA ALA A 132 -3.63 15.30 10.33
C ALA A 132 -3.62 16.67 9.65
N GLY A 133 -3.51 16.67 8.32
CA GLY A 133 -3.43 17.86 7.47
C GLY A 133 -2.01 18.42 7.31
N GLN A 134 -1.02 17.89 8.02
CA GLN A 134 0.38 18.30 7.84
C GLN A 134 1.01 17.62 6.63
N SER A 135 1.86 18.38 5.93
CA SER A 135 2.61 17.92 4.76
C SER A 135 4.08 18.28 4.86
N THR A 136 4.91 17.45 4.25
CA THR A 136 6.35 17.64 4.04
C THR A 136 6.74 17.16 2.64
N VAL A 137 8.01 17.24 2.28
CA VAL A 137 8.52 16.84 0.98
C VAL A 137 9.71 15.91 1.16
N LEU A 138 9.61 14.70 0.63
CA LEU A 138 10.72 13.75 0.59
C LEU A 138 11.64 14.08 -0.59
N ARG A 139 12.94 14.12 -0.33
CA ARG A 139 14.00 14.34 -1.33
C ARG A 139 15.04 13.23 -1.24
N GLY A 140 15.69 12.91 -2.36
CA GLY A 140 16.76 11.91 -2.39
C GLY A 140 16.28 10.50 -2.03
N LEU A 141 15.04 10.19 -2.42
CA LEU A 141 14.39 8.91 -2.21
C LEU A 141 14.24 8.19 -3.55
N ASP A 142 14.61 6.90 -3.59
CA ASP A 142 14.27 6.02 -4.69
C ASP A 142 13.03 5.21 -4.31
N ILE A 143 11.91 5.41 -5.02
CA ILE A 143 10.68 4.65 -4.76
C ILE A 143 10.92 3.16 -5.03
N ARG A 144 11.80 2.80 -5.98
CA ARG A 144 12.15 1.40 -6.26
C ARG A 144 12.68 0.67 -5.04
N ASP A 145 13.48 1.36 -4.23
CA ASP A 145 14.11 0.80 -3.02
C ASP A 145 13.12 0.63 -1.85
N MET A 146 11.96 1.30 -1.93
CA MET A 146 10.84 1.10 -0.99
C MET A 146 9.92 -0.06 -1.38
N LEU A 147 10.23 -0.82 -2.44
CA LEU A 147 9.41 -1.96 -2.88
C LEU A 147 10.07 -3.29 -2.48
N PRO A 148 9.31 -4.40 -2.45
CA PRO A 148 9.91 -5.72 -2.32
C PRO A 148 10.94 -5.98 -3.42
N GLY A 149 11.97 -6.76 -3.08
CA GLY A 149 13.09 -7.01 -3.99
C GLY A 149 12.66 -7.86 -5.19
N ASP A 150 11.85 -8.89 -4.96
CA ASP A 150 11.32 -9.75 -6.02
C ASP A 150 9.87 -9.41 -6.36
N LEU A 151 9.66 -8.78 -7.52
CA LEU A 151 8.33 -8.47 -8.05
C LEU A 151 7.80 -9.50 -9.05
N ARG A 152 8.50 -10.63 -9.23
CA ARG A 152 8.11 -11.64 -10.24
C ARG A 152 6.90 -12.45 -9.81
N TYR A 153 6.71 -12.62 -8.50
CA TYR A 153 5.63 -13.40 -7.92
C TYR A 153 4.63 -12.49 -7.24
N TYR A 154 3.38 -12.55 -7.69
CA TYR A 154 2.29 -11.76 -7.16
C TYR A 154 0.95 -12.47 -7.38
N TYR A 155 -0.05 -12.08 -6.60
CA TYR A 155 -1.44 -12.46 -6.76
C TYR A 155 -2.18 -11.33 -7.47
N SER A 156 -3.12 -11.66 -8.36
CA SER A 156 -3.90 -10.69 -9.13
C SER A 156 -5.38 -10.97 -8.96
N TYR A 157 -6.19 -9.97 -8.64
CA TYR A 157 -7.65 -10.12 -8.55
C TYR A 157 -8.39 -8.79 -8.73
N LEU A 158 -9.66 -8.85 -9.14
CA LEU A 158 -10.54 -7.68 -9.20
C LEU A 158 -11.25 -7.49 -7.86
N GLY A 159 -11.20 -6.28 -7.32
CA GLY A 159 -11.77 -5.93 -6.03
C GLY A 159 -12.20 -4.46 -5.96
N SER A 160 -12.12 -3.88 -4.77
CA SER A 160 -12.56 -2.51 -4.48
C SER A 160 -11.49 -1.63 -3.84
N LEU A 161 -11.82 -0.35 -3.66
CA LEU A 161 -11.16 0.51 -2.68
C LEU A 161 -11.39 -0.02 -1.26
N THR A 162 -10.39 0.07 -0.39
CA THR A 162 -10.49 -0.37 1.02
C THR A 162 -11.04 0.70 1.97
N THR A 163 -11.40 1.85 1.42
CA THR A 163 -12.07 2.96 2.13
C THR A 163 -13.26 3.43 1.30
N PRO A 164 -14.26 4.11 1.91
CA PRO A 164 -15.35 4.71 1.18
C PRO A 164 -14.85 5.56 -0.01
N PRO A 165 -15.51 5.48 -1.17
CA PRO A 165 -16.81 4.84 -1.40
C PRO A 165 -16.76 3.32 -1.67
N CYS A 166 -15.63 2.63 -1.47
CA CYS A 166 -15.52 1.17 -1.66
C CYS A 166 -15.88 0.65 -3.06
N THR A 167 -15.70 1.49 -4.09
CA THR A 167 -16.06 1.17 -5.48
C THR A 167 -15.32 -0.06 -5.98
N GLU A 168 -16.05 -1.02 -6.56
CA GLU A 168 -15.54 -2.29 -7.10
C GLU A 168 -14.95 -2.17 -8.52
N ASN A 169 -13.90 -1.37 -8.68
CA ASN A 169 -13.25 -1.12 -9.97
C ASN A 169 -11.72 -1.24 -9.90
N VAL A 170 -11.20 -1.95 -8.90
CA VAL A 170 -9.76 -2.02 -8.63
C VAL A 170 -9.19 -3.36 -9.11
N HIS A 171 -8.13 -3.31 -9.92
CA HIS A 171 -7.32 -4.48 -10.22
C HIS A 171 -6.13 -4.53 -9.27
N TRP A 172 -6.17 -5.44 -8.29
CA TRP A 172 -5.15 -5.59 -7.28
C TRP A 172 -4.00 -6.46 -7.76
N PHE A 173 -2.78 -6.04 -7.45
CA PHE A 173 -1.54 -6.78 -7.65
C PHE A 173 -0.81 -6.89 -6.30
N VAL A 174 -0.97 -8.02 -5.61
CA VAL A 174 -0.39 -8.25 -4.28
C VAL A 174 0.91 -9.02 -4.44
N VAL A 175 2.04 -8.34 -4.29
CA VAL A 175 3.38 -8.94 -4.41
C VAL A 175 3.60 -9.96 -3.28
N ALA A 176 4.15 -11.13 -3.62
CA ALA A 176 4.37 -12.21 -2.66
C ALA A 176 5.61 -11.98 -1.78
N ASP A 177 6.65 -11.32 -2.31
CA ASP A 177 7.79 -10.87 -1.51
C ASP A 177 7.40 -9.67 -0.64
N THR A 178 8.10 -9.50 0.50
CA THR A 178 7.79 -8.47 1.49
C THR A 178 8.96 -7.51 1.71
N VAL A 179 8.64 -6.25 2.01
CA VAL A 179 9.64 -5.32 2.51
C VAL A 179 10.04 -5.73 3.92
N LYS A 180 11.35 -5.83 4.14
CA LYS A 180 11.95 -6.20 5.43
C LYS A 180 12.22 -4.93 6.21
N LEU A 181 11.66 -4.83 7.41
CA LEU A 181 11.85 -3.73 8.36
C LEU A 181 12.20 -4.31 9.73
N SER A 182 13.03 -3.60 10.50
CA SER A 182 13.28 -3.99 11.88
C SER A 182 12.06 -3.73 12.75
N ARG A 183 11.98 -4.42 13.90
CA ARG A 183 10.93 -4.18 14.89
C ARG A 183 10.90 -2.71 15.31
N THR A 184 12.05 -2.04 15.41
CA THR A 184 12.12 -0.61 15.72
C THR A 184 11.45 0.24 14.64
N GLN A 185 11.72 -0.04 13.35
CA GLN A 185 11.09 0.69 12.24
C GLN A 185 9.58 0.46 12.19
N VAL A 186 9.13 -0.76 12.51
CA VAL A 186 7.70 -1.12 12.58
C VAL A 186 6.99 -0.46 13.76
N MET A 187 7.58 -0.54 14.95
CA MET A 187 6.97 -0.09 16.20
C MET A 187 7.02 1.42 16.39
N TYR A 188 8.10 2.08 15.95
CA TYR A 188 8.27 3.50 16.23
C TYR A 188 7.69 4.41 15.18
N LYS A 189 7.37 3.95 13.97
CA LYS A 189 7.01 4.90 12.92
C LYS A 189 6.23 4.41 11.69
N ILE A 190 6.30 3.18 11.18
CA ILE A 190 5.51 2.76 10.00
C ILE A 190 5.23 1.27 10.03
N ALA A 191 4.02 0.86 9.66
CA ALA A 191 3.83 -0.49 9.11
C ALA A 191 3.17 -0.45 7.72
N LEU A 192 3.47 -1.54 7.03
CA LEU A 192 3.24 -2.05 5.67
C LEU A 192 2.36 -1.27 4.67
N ILE A 193 2.87 -1.27 3.43
CA ILE A 193 2.33 -0.62 2.25
C ILE A 193 1.11 -1.39 1.73
N SER A 194 -0.03 -0.72 1.54
CA SER A 194 -1.00 -1.12 0.53
C SER A 194 -0.88 -0.13 -0.63
N LYS A 195 -0.59 -0.65 -1.83
CA LYS A 195 -0.42 0.18 -3.03
C LYS A 195 -1.72 0.13 -3.82
N SER A 196 -2.50 1.21 -3.77
CA SER A 196 -3.55 1.41 -4.76
C SER A 196 -2.96 2.11 -6.00
N LEU A 197 -2.57 1.32 -7.00
CA LEU A 197 -2.34 1.85 -8.35
C LEU A 197 -3.71 2.01 -9.01
N LEU A 198 -4.33 3.18 -8.85
CA LEU A 198 -5.62 3.47 -9.47
C LEU A 198 -5.45 4.16 -10.84
N SER A 199 -6.27 3.65 -11.76
CA SER A 199 -6.70 4.21 -13.06
C SER A 199 -6.00 3.60 -14.27
N THR A 200 -6.71 2.67 -14.91
CA THR A 200 -6.83 2.69 -16.38
C THR A 200 -7.54 3.98 -16.78
N THR A 201 -7.11 4.61 -17.87
CA THR A 201 -7.95 5.57 -18.62
C THR A 201 -9.19 4.90 -19.17
#